data_AF-A0A6G8NEX1-F1
#
_entry.id   AF-A0A6G8NEX1-F1
#
_cell.length_a   1.000
_cell.length_b   1.000
_cell.length_c   1.000
_cell.angle_alpha   90.00
_cell.angle_beta   90.00
_cell.angle_gamma   90.00
#
_symmetry.space_group_name_H-M   'P 1'
#
loop_
_entity.id
_entity.type
_entity.pdbx_description
1 polymer ?
#
loop_
_entity_poly.entity_id
_entity_poly.type
_entity_poly.pdbx_seq_one_letter_code
_entity_poly.pdbx_strand_id
1 'polypeptide(L)'
;MQCVVNATIGGYPIASTADSYNQWYFLPEDRLIRCRQRSCDSVDVECVYSVTADTLRRRLGRAGYNRASLEEEFRDYHDQIRCRRRGDRDNLHFTGEFAEVYAEAFISAWSLDDWLDALARAVKNGVTHAGRATEGFRPTGNLLVNIITGPDQPELYGMELEHGLLGFPCSSLRNLAVALLEVTAGNAACELDVTSFIQHCDDSTFDDMLARREG
;
A
#
# COMPACT_ATOMS: atom_id res chain seq x y z
N MET A 1 19.97 1.23 -14.33
CA MET A 1 18.57 0.83 -14.51
C MET A 1 18.01 0.62 -13.12
N GLN A 2 16.82 1.15 -12.81
CA GLN A 2 16.27 1.06 -11.45
C GLN A 2 15.46 -0.23 -11.33
N CYS A 3 15.85 -1.13 -10.42
CA CYS A 3 15.09 -2.36 -10.13
C CYS A 3 13.95 -1.95 -9.17
N VAL A 4 12.68 -2.18 -9.54
CA VAL A 4 11.51 -1.81 -8.72
C VAL A 4 10.73 -3.05 -8.33
N VAL A 5 10.38 -3.14 -7.06
CA VAL A 5 9.45 -4.14 -6.52
C VAL A 5 8.13 -3.47 -6.18
N ASN A 6 7.03 -4.13 -6.57
CA ASN A 6 5.69 -3.65 -6.28
C ASN A 6 4.97 -4.63 -5.35
N ALA A 7 4.46 -4.11 -4.25
CA ALA A 7 3.59 -4.86 -3.34
C ALA A 7 2.13 -4.47 -3.58
N THR A 8 1.26 -5.48 -3.74
CA THR A 8 -0.17 -5.27 -3.95
C THR A 8 -1.02 -6.17 -3.06
N ILE A 9 -2.18 -5.67 -2.64
CA ILE A 9 -3.20 -6.43 -1.90
C ILE A 9 -4.50 -6.35 -2.70
N GLY A 10 -4.99 -7.50 -3.18
CA GLY A 10 -6.16 -7.54 -4.07
C GLY A 10 -5.96 -6.76 -5.38
N GLY A 11 -4.71 -6.61 -5.84
CA GLY A 11 -4.35 -5.77 -6.98
C GLY A 11 -4.24 -4.28 -6.68
N TYR A 12 -4.51 -3.84 -5.45
CA TYR A 12 -4.32 -2.45 -5.04
C TYR A 12 -2.87 -2.21 -4.58
N PRO A 13 -2.15 -1.20 -5.11
CA PRO A 13 -0.75 -0.95 -4.76
C PRO A 13 -0.61 -0.37 -3.35
N ILE A 14 0.34 -0.89 -2.58
CA ILE A 14 0.57 -0.47 -1.17
C ILE A 14 1.95 0.14 -0.96
N ALA A 15 2.95 -0.37 -1.67
CA ALA A 15 4.32 0.10 -1.62
C ALA A 15 5.03 -0.23 -2.93
N SER A 16 5.93 0.67 -3.32
CA SER A 16 6.89 0.46 -4.39
C SER A 16 8.27 0.80 -3.85
N THR A 17 9.16 -0.18 -3.85
CA THR A 17 10.54 -0.05 -3.36
C THR A 17 11.51 -0.16 -4.52
N ALA A 18 12.48 0.75 -4.57
CA ALA A 18 13.51 0.75 -5.59
C ALA A 18 14.85 0.27 -5.02
N ASP A 19 15.59 -0.47 -5.84
CA ASP A 19 16.97 -0.90 -5.64
C ASP A 19 17.23 -1.77 -4.38
N SER A 20 16.19 -2.05 -3.59
CA SER A 20 16.14 -3.11 -2.58
C SER A 20 14.70 -3.61 -2.41
N TYR A 21 14.54 -4.82 -1.88
CA TYR A 21 13.26 -5.31 -1.41
C TYR A 21 13.41 -6.23 -0.20
N ASN A 22 12.35 -6.29 0.60
CA ASN A 22 12.20 -7.26 1.68
C ASN A 22 11.07 -8.22 1.29
N GLN A 23 11.29 -9.52 1.46
CA GLN A 23 10.29 -10.57 1.23
C GLN A 23 9.07 -10.47 2.17
N TRP A 24 9.15 -9.62 3.19
CA TRP A 24 8.03 -9.21 4.02
C TRP A 24 7.45 -10.43 4.78
N TYR A 25 6.16 -10.73 4.62
CA TYR A 25 5.53 -11.93 5.19
C TYR A 25 5.33 -13.05 4.16
N PHE A 26 6.01 -12.97 3.02
CA PHE A 26 6.06 -14.05 2.03
C PHE A 26 7.16 -15.05 2.39
N LEU A 27 6.92 -16.30 2.03
CA LEU A 27 7.81 -17.43 2.23
C LEU A 27 8.34 -17.91 0.87
N PRO A 28 9.47 -18.64 0.84
CA PRO A 28 9.98 -19.25 -0.40
C PRO A 28 8.97 -20.16 -1.11
N GLU A 29 8.04 -20.75 -0.37
CA GLU A 29 6.97 -21.61 -0.91
C GLU A 29 5.90 -20.81 -1.68
N ASP A 30 5.81 -19.50 -1.47
CA ASP A 30 4.84 -18.64 -2.15
C ASP A 30 5.34 -18.14 -3.52
N ARG A 31 6.55 -18.53 -3.93
CA ARG A 31 7.14 -18.19 -5.22
C ARG A 31 6.29 -18.77 -6.35
N LEU A 32 5.96 -17.93 -7.32
CA LEU A 32 5.18 -18.27 -8.49
C LEU A 32 5.82 -17.64 -9.74
N ILE A 33 6.00 -18.44 -10.78
CA ILE A 33 6.43 -17.96 -12.10
C ILE A 33 5.23 -17.95 -13.03
N ARG A 34 4.85 -16.78 -13.54
CA ARG A 34 3.83 -16.63 -14.57
C ARG A 34 4.50 -16.38 -15.90
N CYS A 35 4.05 -17.09 -16.94
CA CYS A 35 4.45 -16.81 -18.30
C CYS A 35 3.29 -16.21 -19.05
N ARG A 36 3.52 -15.05 -19.65
CA ARG A 36 2.59 -14.45 -20.58
C ARG A 36 3.23 -14.45 -21.95
N GLN A 37 2.59 -15.14 -22.89
CA GLN A 37 3.02 -15.10 -24.27
C GLN A 37 2.64 -13.74 -24.85
N ARG A 38 3.64 -12.90 -25.10
CA ARG A 38 3.44 -11.53 -25.59
C ARG A 38 3.40 -11.51 -27.12
N SER A 39 4.12 -12.43 -27.76
CA SER A 39 4.12 -12.66 -29.21
C SER A 39 4.51 -14.10 -29.55
N CYS A 40 4.62 -14.43 -30.84
CA CYS A 40 5.07 -15.74 -31.30
C CYS A 40 6.48 -16.09 -30.77
N ASP A 41 7.33 -15.08 -30.54
CA ASP A 41 8.76 -15.24 -30.25
C ASP A 41 9.19 -14.67 -28.88
N SER A 42 8.28 -14.11 -28.08
CA SER A 42 8.60 -13.56 -26.75
C SER A 42 7.63 -14.02 -25.65
N VAL A 43 8.21 -14.60 -24.61
CA VAL A 43 7.54 -14.97 -23.37
C VAL A 43 8.00 -14.02 -22.29
N ASP A 44 7.07 -13.21 -21.77
CA ASP A 44 7.34 -12.41 -20.57
C ASP A 44 7.23 -13.34 -19.37
N VAL A 45 8.29 -13.40 -18.58
CA VAL A 45 8.38 -14.18 -17.35
C VAL A 45 8.20 -13.21 -16.18
N GLU A 46 7.12 -13.38 -15.43
CA GLU A 46 6.86 -12.65 -14.19
C GLU A 46 7.23 -13.56 -13.01
N CYS A 47 8.10 -13.09 -12.13
CA CYS A 47 8.51 -13.76 -10.91
C CYS A 47 7.90 -13.03 -9.71
N VAL A 48 6.92 -13.67 -9.07
CA VAL A 48 6.14 -13.06 -8.00
C VAL A 48 6.05 -13.96 -6.78
N TYR A 49 5.96 -13.38 -5.59
CA TYR A 49 5.42 -14.10 -4.43
C TYR A 49 3.92 -13.85 -4.37
N SER A 50 3.12 -14.90 -4.16
CA SER A 50 1.65 -14.79 -4.21
C SER A 50 0.99 -15.63 -3.13
N VAL A 51 0.17 -14.99 -2.29
CA VAL A 51 -0.68 -15.67 -1.30
C VAL A 51 -2.09 -15.08 -1.30
N THR A 52 -3.04 -15.74 -0.64
CA THR A 52 -4.37 -15.16 -0.41
C THR A 52 -4.35 -14.11 0.71
N ALA A 53 -5.28 -13.15 0.65
CA ALA A 53 -5.48 -12.16 1.71
C ALA A 53 -5.69 -12.81 3.09
N ASP A 54 -6.42 -13.91 3.18
CA ASP A 54 -6.58 -14.66 4.44
C ASP A 54 -5.25 -15.22 4.96
N THR A 55 -4.38 -15.68 4.07
CA THR A 55 -3.06 -16.19 4.44
C THR A 55 -2.18 -15.07 4.96
N LEU A 56 -2.15 -13.93 4.25
CA LEU A 56 -1.39 -12.77 4.69
C LEU A 56 -1.91 -12.21 6.02
N ARG A 57 -3.24 -12.12 6.20
CA ARG A 57 -3.88 -11.69 7.46
C ARG A 57 -3.48 -12.58 8.63
N ARG A 58 -3.45 -13.91 8.45
CA ARG A 58 -2.97 -14.84 9.49
C ARG A 58 -1.50 -14.64 9.83
N ARG A 59 -0.64 -14.38 8.83
CA ARG A 59 0.81 -14.19 9.05
C ARG A 59 1.10 -12.87 9.77
N LEU A 60 0.46 -11.78 9.34
CA LEU A 60 0.50 -10.49 10.04
C LEU A 60 -0.01 -10.62 11.48
N GLY A 61 -1.14 -11.31 11.68
CA GLY A 61 -1.71 -11.56 13.00
C GLY A 61 -0.76 -12.29 13.95
N ARG A 62 -0.02 -13.29 13.44
CA ARG A 62 1.02 -14.00 14.22
C ARG A 62 2.20 -13.10 14.60
N ALA A 63 2.49 -12.09 13.79
CA ALA A 63 3.52 -11.10 14.06
C ALA A 63 3.02 -9.92 14.94
N GLY A 64 1.78 -9.98 15.42
CA GLY A 64 1.18 -8.95 16.28
C GLY A 64 0.41 -7.86 15.54
N TYR A 65 0.33 -7.92 14.20
CA TYR A 65 -0.36 -6.93 13.38
C TYR A 65 -1.79 -7.39 13.08
N ASN A 66 -2.77 -6.68 13.62
CA ASN A 66 -4.18 -6.98 13.48
C ASN A 66 -5.02 -5.70 13.60
N ARG A 67 -6.34 -5.83 13.57
CA ARG A 67 -7.24 -4.69 13.67
C ARG A 67 -7.00 -3.84 14.93
N ALA A 68 -6.68 -4.44 16.07
CA ALA A 68 -6.42 -3.70 17.31
C ALA A 68 -5.10 -2.91 17.24
N SER A 69 -4.04 -3.46 16.64
CA SER A 69 -2.78 -2.71 16.44
C SER A 69 -2.95 -1.56 15.47
N LEU A 70 -3.78 -1.74 14.43
CA LEU A 70 -4.16 -0.65 13.51
C LEU A 70 -4.94 0.44 14.24
N GLU A 71 -5.90 0.07 15.09
CA GLU A 71 -6.70 1.02 15.85
C GLU A 71 -5.87 1.81 16.87
N GLU A 72 -4.88 1.16 17.48
CA GLU A 72 -3.90 1.82 18.35
C GLU A 72 -3.06 2.83 17.58
N GLU A 73 -2.44 2.43 16.47
CA GLU A 73 -1.66 3.35 15.64
C GLU A 73 -2.52 4.50 15.08
N PHE A 74 -3.76 4.22 14.69
CA PHE A 74 -4.72 5.22 14.24
C PHE A 74 -4.98 6.30 15.31
N ARG A 75 -5.21 5.88 16.56
CA ARG A 75 -5.43 6.81 17.67
C ARG A 75 -4.18 7.62 17.95
N ASP A 76 -3.02 6.98 18.03
CA ASP A 76 -1.74 7.64 18.27
C ASP A 76 -1.42 8.67 17.17
N TYR A 77 -1.71 8.32 15.91
CA TYR A 77 -1.55 9.21 14.75
C TYR A 77 -2.45 10.44 14.88
N HIS A 78 -3.73 10.25 15.18
CA HIS A 78 -4.68 11.35 15.36
C HIS A 78 -4.36 12.23 16.57
N ASP A 79 -3.99 11.63 17.70
CA ASP A 79 -3.66 12.36 18.92
C ASP A 79 -2.41 13.22 18.71
N GLN A 80 -1.41 12.73 17.99
CA GLN A 80 -0.23 13.52 17.63
C GLN A 80 -0.59 14.73 16.78
N ILE A 81 -1.44 14.56 15.76
CA ILE A 81 -1.91 15.68 14.94
C ILE A 81 -2.70 16.69 15.77
N ARG A 82 -3.61 16.22 16.65
CA ARG A 82 -4.41 17.08 17.53
C ARG A 82 -3.56 17.85 18.54
N CYS A 83 -2.59 17.19 19.17
CA CYS A 83 -1.66 17.82 20.11
C CYS A 83 -0.82 18.90 19.43
N ARG A 84 -0.35 18.68 18.19
CA ARG A 84 0.46 19.66 17.46
C ARG A 84 -0.34 20.88 16.99
N ARG A 85 -1.61 20.73 16.58
CA ARG A 85 -2.47 21.86 16.18
C ARG A 85 -2.76 22.84 17.32
N ARG A 86 -2.68 22.41 18.59
CA ARG A 86 -2.79 23.34 19.73
C ARG A 86 -1.58 24.27 19.87
N GLY A 87 -0.43 23.93 19.28
CA GLY A 87 0.81 24.72 19.34
C GLY A 87 1.01 25.65 18.13
N ASP A 88 0.58 25.24 16.93
CA ASP A 88 0.72 26.02 15.69
C ASP A 88 -0.39 25.64 14.70
N ARG A 89 -1.04 26.61 14.04
CA ARG A 89 -2.27 26.39 13.25
C ARG A 89 -2.03 25.76 11.87
N ASP A 90 -0.79 25.71 11.39
CA ASP A 90 -0.45 25.49 9.97
C ASP A 90 0.14 24.10 9.63
N ASN A 91 0.02 23.10 10.51
CA ASN A 91 0.78 21.85 10.41
C ASN A 91 0.20 20.73 9.51
N LEU A 92 -0.83 21.00 8.71
CA LEU A 92 -1.35 20.06 7.73
C LEU A 92 -1.06 20.62 6.34
N HIS A 93 -0.05 20.08 5.66
CA HIS A 93 0.33 20.51 4.31
C HIS A 93 -0.62 19.93 3.28
N PHE A 94 -1.89 20.31 3.38
CA PHE A 94 -2.81 20.21 2.27
C PHE A 94 -2.56 21.40 1.35
N THR A 95 -2.43 21.12 0.06
CA THR A 95 -2.16 22.14 -0.95
C THR A 95 -3.32 22.27 -1.93
N GLY A 96 -3.50 23.47 -2.48
CA GLY A 96 -4.54 23.76 -3.46
C GLY A 96 -5.89 24.20 -2.88
N GLU A 97 -6.88 24.31 -3.76
CA GLU A 97 -8.18 24.97 -3.49
C GLU A 97 -8.99 24.29 -2.38
N PHE A 98 -8.76 23.00 -2.12
CA PHE A 98 -9.50 22.22 -1.12
C PHE A 98 -8.73 22.00 0.19
N ALA A 99 -7.59 22.67 0.37
CA ALA A 99 -6.69 22.42 1.49
C ALA A 99 -7.37 22.54 2.87
N GLU A 100 -8.10 23.62 3.11
CA GLU A 100 -8.82 23.85 4.37
C GLU A 100 -9.89 22.78 4.62
N VAL A 101 -10.65 22.43 3.58
CA VAL A 101 -11.71 21.41 3.65
C VAL A 101 -11.12 20.03 3.96
N TYR A 102 -9.98 19.69 3.37
CA TYR A 102 -9.28 18.43 3.64
C TYR A 102 -8.67 18.42 5.04
N ALA A 103 -8.08 19.53 5.49
CA ALA A 103 -7.57 19.66 6.85
C ALA A 103 -8.68 19.48 7.90
N GLU A 104 -9.83 20.13 7.71
CA GLU A 104 -10.99 20.00 8.60
C GLU A 104 -11.59 18.59 8.57
N ALA A 105 -11.71 18.00 7.38
CA ALA A 105 -12.17 16.62 7.23
C ALA A 105 -11.20 15.66 7.91
N PHE A 106 -9.88 15.82 7.77
CA PHE A 106 -8.89 14.95 8.38
C PHE A 106 -9.01 14.92 9.91
N ILE A 107 -9.17 16.08 10.55
CA ILE A 107 -9.19 16.19 12.02
C ILE A 107 -10.57 15.94 12.66
N SER A 108 -11.61 15.88 11.84
CA SER A 108 -12.97 15.59 12.29
C SER A 108 -13.02 14.26 13.04
N ALA A 109 -14.05 14.05 13.85
CA ALA A 109 -14.20 12.85 14.68
C ALA A 109 -14.60 11.60 13.87
N TRP A 110 -13.89 11.32 12.79
CA TRP A 110 -14.03 10.09 12.02
C TRP A 110 -13.48 8.92 12.81
N SER A 111 -14.22 7.82 12.80
CA SER A 111 -13.77 6.55 13.33
C SER A 111 -12.85 5.85 12.33
N LEU A 112 -12.05 4.87 12.80
CA LEU A 112 -11.29 4.00 11.90
C LEU A 112 -12.20 3.34 10.85
N ASP A 113 -13.44 2.98 11.21
CA ASP A 113 -14.41 2.40 10.28
C ASP A 113 -14.77 3.34 9.13
N ASP A 114 -14.90 4.64 9.38
CA ASP A 114 -15.17 5.61 8.31
C ASP A 114 -14.01 5.70 7.31
N TRP A 115 -12.77 5.61 7.82
CA TRP A 115 -11.57 5.55 6.98
C TRP A 115 -11.47 4.24 6.20
N LEU A 116 -11.81 3.11 6.82
CA LEU A 116 -11.86 1.81 6.15
C LEU A 116 -12.96 1.79 5.06
N ASP A 117 -14.12 2.38 5.31
CA ASP A 117 -15.18 2.52 4.32
C ASP A 117 -14.75 3.39 3.13
N ALA A 118 -14.03 4.48 3.39
CA ALA A 118 -13.44 5.32 2.35
C ALA A 118 -12.37 4.55 1.56
N LEU A 119 -11.50 3.81 2.24
CA LEU A 119 -10.49 2.96 1.60
C LEU A 119 -11.14 1.89 0.72
N ALA A 120 -12.18 1.22 1.21
CA ALA A 120 -12.95 0.23 0.45
C ALA A 120 -13.56 0.83 -0.83
N ARG A 121 -14.06 2.07 -0.76
CA ARG A 121 -14.55 2.81 -1.95
C ARG A 121 -13.42 3.13 -2.92
N ALA A 122 -12.25 3.55 -2.43
CA ALA A 122 -11.09 3.81 -3.27
C ALA A 122 -10.63 2.55 -4.01
N VAL A 123 -10.50 1.43 -3.29
CA VAL A 123 -10.14 0.10 -3.84
C VAL A 123 -11.16 -0.34 -4.88
N LYS A 124 -12.46 -0.33 -4.54
CA LYS A 124 -13.55 -0.74 -5.44
C LYS A 124 -13.59 0.06 -6.74
N ASN A 125 -13.27 1.35 -6.68
CA ASN A 125 -13.30 2.24 -7.83
C ASN A 125 -11.96 2.33 -8.57
N GLY A 126 -10.93 1.58 -8.12
CA GLY A 126 -9.60 1.61 -8.73
C GLY A 126 -8.87 2.95 -8.60
N VAL A 127 -9.26 3.78 -7.62
CA VAL A 127 -8.66 5.11 -7.42
C VAL A 127 -7.37 4.93 -6.63
N THR A 128 -6.24 5.24 -7.25
CA THR A 128 -4.91 5.13 -6.64
C THR A 128 -4.18 6.47 -6.66
N HIS A 129 -3.24 6.66 -5.74
CA HIS A 129 -2.36 7.84 -5.73
C HIS A 129 -1.56 7.94 -7.04
N ALA A 130 -0.94 6.85 -7.49
CA ALA A 130 -0.19 6.81 -8.75
C ALA A 130 -1.06 7.12 -9.99
N GLY A 131 -2.29 6.58 -10.03
CA GLY A 131 -3.25 6.90 -11.10
C GLY A 131 -3.59 8.39 -11.14
N ARG A 132 -3.84 8.99 -9.98
CA ARG A 132 -4.10 10.44 -9.86
C ARG A 132 -2.89 11.30 -10.23
N ALA A 133 -1.69 10.86 -9.89
CA ALA A 133 -0.46 11.55 -10.29
C ALA A 133 -0.29 11.56 -11.83
N THR A 134 -0.75 10.52 -12.51
CA THR A 134 -0.64 10.37 -13.98
C THR A 134 -1.78 11.05 -14.73
N GLU A 135 -3.03 10.86 -14.29
CA GLU A 135 -4.24 11.29 -15.00
C GLU A 135 -4.75 12.67 -14.55
N GLY A 136 -4.17 13.21 -13.49
CA GLY A 136 -4.60 14.44 -12.82
C GLY A 136 -5.60 14.16 -11.69
N PHE A 137 -5.49 14.96 -10.63
CA PHE A 137 -6.36 14.85 -9.47
C PHE A 137 -7.79 15.32 -9.80
N ARG A 138 -8.77 14.42 -9.61
CA ARG A 138 -10.20 14.76 -9.70
C ARG A 138 -10.89 14.45 -8.37
N PRO A 139 -11.46 15.45 -7.68
CA PRO A 139 -12.20 15.19 -6.45
C PRO A 139 -13.30 14.15 -6.70
N THR A 140 -13.28 13.10 -5.91
CA THR A 140 -14.45 12.24 -5.72
C THR A 140 -15.46 12.98 -4.85
N GLY A 141 -16.74 12.63 -4.93
CA GLY A 141 -17.74 13.14 -3.99
C GLY A 141 -17.55 12.68 -2.53
N ASN A 142 -16.42 12.05 -2.18
CA ASN A 142 -16.07 11.62 -0.83
C ASN A 142 -14.72 12.23 -0.43
N LEU A 143 -14.74 13.05 0.63
CA LEU A 143 -13.54 13.78 1.10
C LEU A 143 -12.45 12.83 1.60
N LEU A 144 -12.78 11.78 2.34
CA LEU A 144 -11.81 10.81 2.85
C LEU A 144 -11.13 10.05 1.71
N VAL A 145 -11.87 9.66 0.66
CA VAL A 145 -11.28 9.04 -0.54
C VAL A 145 -10.27 9.99 -1.19
N ASN A 146 -10.59 11.28 -1.28
CA ASN A 146 -9.71 12.31 -1.84
C ASN A 146 -8.45 12.49 -1.02
N ILE A 147 -8.56 12.45 0.30
CA ILE A 147 -7.44 12.53 1.23
C ILE A 147 -6.55 11.29 1.10
N ILE A 148 -7.11 10.08 1.24
CA ILE A 148 -6.37 8.81 1.20
C ILE A 148 -5.54 8.67 -0.09
N THR A 149 -6.12 9.08 -1.22
CA THR A 149 -5.50 8.92 -2.54
C THR A 149 -4.86 10.20 -3.07
N GLY A 150 -4.89 11.28 -2.28
CA GLY A 150 -4.34 12.57 -2.63
C GLY A 150 -2.81 12.62 -2.51
N PRO A 151 -2.19 13.73 -2.95
CA PRO A 151 -0.75 13.96 -2.80
C PRO A 151 -0.37 14.53 -1.43
N ASP A 152 -1.34 15.09 -0.73
CA ASP A 152 -1.11 15.79 0.52
C ASP A 152 -0.93 14.82 1.70
N GLN A 153 -0.08 15.21 2.64
CA GLN A 153 0.18 14.44 3.85
C GLN A 153 0.37 15.38 5.06
N PRO A 154 -0.04 14.96 6.27
CA PRO A 154 0.31 15.67 7.48
C PRO A 154 1.84 15.74 7.66
N GLU A 155 2.39 16.90 8.06
CA GLU A 155 3.82 16.97 8.42
C GLU A 155 4.04 16.31 9.78
N LEU A 156 4.50 15.07 9.73
CA LEU A 156 4.90 14.34 10.93
C LEU A 156 6.42 14.40 11.10
N TYR A 157 6.91 15.49 11.72
CA TYR A 157 8.31 15.54 12.20
C TYR A 157 8.66 14.26 12.97
N GLY A 158 9.61 13.49 12.43
CA GLY A 158 10.16 12.28 13.02
C GLY A 158 9.46 10.96 12.64
N MET A 159 8.42 10.98 11.80
CA MET A 159 7.82 9.76 11.25
C MET A 159 7.93 9.76 9.73
N GLU A 160 8.75 8.84 9.22
CA GLU A 160 8.73 8.49 7.81
C GLU A 160 7.56 7.52 7.57
N LEU A 161 6.68 7.87 6.63
CA LEU A 161 5.64 6.94 6.19
C LEU A 161 6.30 5.79 5.43
N GLU A 162 6.02 4.56 5.84
CA GLU A 162 6.58 3.38 5.20
C GLU A 162 5.78 2.93 3.95
N HIS A 163 4.76 3.71 3.54
CA HIS A 163 3.77 3.29 2.55
C HIS A 163 3.29 4.41 1.62
N GLY A 164 2.74 4.02 0.46
CA GLY A 164 2.35 4.96 -0.61
C GLY A 164 0.99 5.66 -0.44
N LEU A 165 0.20 5.31 0.58
CA LEU A 165 -1.09 5.96 0.88
C LEU A 165 -0.92 7.08 1.90
N LEU A 166 -0.37 8.20 1.45
CA LEU A 166 0.11 9.28 2.32
C LEU A 166 -0.96 9.92 3.22
N GLY A 167 -2.22 9.91 2.77
CA GLY A 167 -3.34 10.48 3.51
C GLY A 167 -4.06 9.49 4.43
N PHE A 168 -3.69 8.21 4.46
CA PHE A 168 -4.31 7.26 5.40
C PHE A 168 -3.65 7.43 6.80
N PRO A 169 -4.43 7.51 7.90
CA PRO A 169 -3.95 7.82 9.24
C PRO A 169 -3.26 6.63 9.94
N CYS A 170 -2.22 6.09 9.32
CA CYS A 170 -1.22 5.22 9.92
C CYS A 170 0.16 5.54 9.32
N SER A 171 1.24 5.09 9.95
CA SER A 171 2.61 5.30 9.46
C SER A 171 3.29 4.01 9.01
N SER A 172 2.97 2.89 9.66
CA SER A 172 3.58 1.61 9.37
C SER A 172 2.96 0.93 8.16
N LEU A 173 3.80 0.36 7.29
CA LEU A 173 3.33 -0.38 6.12
C LEU A 173 2.51 -1.60 6.54
N ARG A 174 2.83 -2.18 7.71
CA ARG A 174 2.17 -3.37 8.27
C ARG A 174 0.73 -3.09 8.69
N ASN A 175 0.45 -1.99 9.38
CA ASN A 175 -0.93 -1.64 9.72
C ASN A 175 -1.70 -1.11 8.50
N LEU A 176 -1.05 -0.46 7.52
CA LEU A 176 -1.72 -0.18 6.25
C LEU A 176 -2.13 -1.48 5.53
N ALA A 177 -1.25 -2.48 5.52
CA ALA A 177 -1.59 -3.79 4.96
C ALA A 177 -2.77 -4.43 5.70
N VAL A 178 -2.85 -4.32 7.03
CA VAL A 178 -4.04 -4.72 7.79
C VAL A 178 -5.28 -3.95 7.33
N ALA A 179 -5.22 -2.63 7.19
CA ALA A 179 -6.34 -1.81 6.75
C ALA A 179 -6.86 -2.24 5.36
N LEU A 180 -5.96 -2.49 4.42
CA LEU A 180 -6.34 -3.01 3.10
C LEU A 180 -6.90 -4.43 3.17
N LEU A 181 -6.36 -5.29 4.03
CA LEU A 181 -6.87 -6.65 4.22
C LEU A 181 -8.27 -6.65 4.85
N GLU A 182 -8.63 -5.69 5.69
CA GLU A 182 -9.99 -5.56 6.26
C GLU A 182 -11.03 -5.28 5.16
N VAL A 183 -10.65 -4.55 4.11
CA VAL A 183 -11.54 -4.17 3.00
C VAL A 183 -11.43 -5.08 1.77
N THR A 184 -10.53 -6.07 1.81
CA THR A 184 -10.23 -6.97 0.69
C THR A 184 -10.80 -8.36 0.96
N ALA A 185 -11.39 -8.97 -0.08
CA ALA A 185 -11.92 -10.33 -0.01
C ALA A 185 -10.82 -11.35 0.38
N GLY A 186 -11.14 -12.31 1.24
CA GLY A 186 -10.18 -13.26 1.80
C GLY A 186 -9.43 -14.13 0.77
N ASN A 187 -10.06 -14.38 -0.37
CA ASN A 187 -9.48 -15.13 -1.49
C ASN A 187 -8.71 -14.26 -2.50
N ALA A 188 -8.71 -12.95 -2.35
CA ALA A 188 -7.97 -12.06 -3.25
C ALA A 188 -6.47 -12.32 -3.14
N ALA A 189 -5.76 -12.20 -4.26
CA ALA A 189 -4.32 -12.37 -4.29
C ALA A 189 -3.61 -11.16 -3.66
N CYS A 190 -2.62 -11.43 -2.82
CA CYS A 190 -1.65 -10.47 -2.33
C CYS A 190 -0.30 -10.84 -2.92
N GLU A 191 0.35 -9.89 -3.58
CA GLU A 191 1.48 -10.18 -4.45
C GLU A 191 2.65 -9.24 -4.19
N LEU A 192 3.85 -9.79 -4.26
CA LEU A 192 5.11 -9.06 -4.33
C LEU A 192 5.78 -9.39 -5.65
N ASP A 193 5.78 -8.43 -6.58
CA ASP A 193 6.41 -8.57 -7.88
C ASP A 193 7.89 -8.20 -7.79
N VAL A 194 8.75 -9.21 -7.95
CA VAL A 194 10.21 -9.08 -7.88
C VAL A 194 10.87 -9.29 -9.24
N THR A 195 10.09 -9.31 -10.31
CA THR A 195 10.55 -9.64 -11.67
C THR A 195 11.76 -8.83 -12.10
N SER A 196 11.77 -7.52 -11.81
CA SER A 196 12.88 -6.64 -12.19
C SER A 196 14.21 -7.02 -11.52
N PHE A 197 14.16 -7.54 -10.28
CA PHE A 197 15.36 -7.97 -9.56
C PHE A 197 15.93 -9.26 -10.13
N ILE A 198 15.06 -10.23 -10.42
CA ILE A 198 15.46 -11.49 -11.04
C ILE A 198 16.07 -11.24 -12.43
N GLN A 199 15.51 -10.31 -13.20
CA GLN A 199 15.96 -10.04 -14.56
C GLN A 199 17.22 -9.16 -14.66
N HIS A 200 17.48 -8.30 -13.67
CA HIS A 200 18.45 -7.20 -13.82
C HIS A 200 19.42 -7.00 -12.67
N CYS A 201 19.19 -7.67 -11.54
CA CYS A 201 19.94 -7.47 -10.31
C CYS A 201 20.57 -8.80 -9.80
N ASP A 202 20.78 -9.79 -10.69
CA ASP A 202 21.39 -11.11 -10.43
C ASP A 202 20.80 -11.86 -9.21
N ASP A 203 19.50 -11.65 -8.95
CA ASP A 203 18.82 -12.31 -7.84
C ASP A 203 18.44 -13.75 -8.24
N SER A 204 19.13 -14.71 -7.62
CA SER A 204 19.00 -16.14 -7.89
C SER A 204 17.82 -16.81 -7.18
N THR A 205 16.93 -16.04 -6.51
CA THR A 205 15.88 -16.59 -5.66
C THR A 205 14.81 -17.37 -6.45
N PHE A 206 14.81 -17.34 -7.78
CA PHE A 206 13.91 -18.13 -8.63
C PHE A 206 14.63 -19.14 -9.54
N ASP A 207 15.97 -19.22 -9.46
CA ASP A 207 16.79 -20.03 -10.38
C ASP A 207 16.44 -21.52 -10.34
N ASP A 208 16.13 -22.06 -9.15
CA ASP A 208 15.72 -23.46 -8.97
C ASP A 208 14.42 -23.80 -9.70
N MET A 209 13.53 -22.81 -9.87
CA MET A 209 12.27 -22.96 -10.57
C MET A 209 12.42 -22.70 -12.07
N LEU A 210 13.31 -21.78 -12.46
CA LEU A 210 13.62 -21.47 -13.85
C LEU A 210 14.37 -22.64 -14.52
N ALA A 211 15.39 -23.20 -13.87
CA ALA A 211 16.18 -24.31 -14.40
C ALA A 211 15.34 -25.57 -14.67
N ARG A 212 14.32 -25.84 -13.84
CA ARG A 212 13.39 -26.98 -14.02
C ARG A 212 12.48 -26.84 -15.25
N ARG A 213 12.42 -25.67 -15.88
CA ARG A 213 11.62 -25.44 -17.09
C ARG A 213 12.41 -25.59 -18.38
N GLU A 214 13.74 -25.49 -18.31
CA GLU A 214 14.61 -25.58 -19.49
C GLU A 214 15.07 -27.01 -19.79
N GLY A 215 14.88 -27.96 -18.86
CA GLY A 215 15.15 -29.39 -19.02
C GLY A 215 13.90 -30.21 -19.26
#